data_AF-A0A5J4TX95-F1
#
_entry.id   AF-A0A5J4TX95-F1
#
_cell.length_a   1.000
_cell.length_b   1.000
_cell.length_c   1.000
_cell.angle_alpha   90.00
_cell.angle_beta   90.00
_cell.angle_gamma   90.00
#
_symmetry.space_group_name_H-M   'P 1'
#
loop_
_entity.id
_entity.type
_entity.pdbx_description
1 polymer ?
#
loop_
_entity_poly.entity_id
_entity_poly.type
_entity_poly.pdbx_seq_one_letter_code
_entity_poly.pdbx_strand_id
1 'polypeptide(L)'
;VAGCHSSVGSALTITGLTLEMSDSVFDQPLCFGNMIYLNQSIARIKLSKFKGYEGPFNNPSLINQVGSQEDKSNIFCPDNSLYYSSPEYGLIFASKGEYQFECDVFEDSQVDTIIVDHSNVIIKDVIFNIPTGESQSKDQQQFSIICSGNSQIQIINPQVNGQTYDQCMSSSSSYKNECSFGVIKDDQCQIQMQDTWALPLIPLPVLSRARVNVNVQRTNDPMRFILDGDRMIQALFTVQIVELRDKTKEEIKLEKEANKELQIKYNPKQINSQQQMIRQNNIKTDNQNQQIHKQEKFQQFPSYSSNSSFISLSQISNDIELPRDKDGSIIWPPEDKTLLPFHVGAQVQSKQQAQFIMNDYSWLNNRQKWYGVLISNDRNTFSGSEGQIDSSVLLEVEIEEGEQFLNFDIKSKFPWWIILLIALFVVVLVAILATCQFIFQI
;
A
#
# COMPACT_ATOMS: atom_id res chain seq x y z
N VAL A 1 1.67 -5.97 10.54
CA VAL A 1 3.06 -5.61 10.94
C VAL A 1 3.03 -4.14 11.33
N ALA A 2 3.12 -3.83 12.63
CA ALA A 2 3.29 -2.46 13.09
C ALA A 2 4.58 -1.91 12.48
N GLY A 3 4.52 -0.72 11.89
CA GLY A 3 5.62 -0.15 11.12
C GLY A 3 6.90 -0.07 11.94
N CYS A 4 8.03 -0.46 11.35
CA CYS A 4 9.32 -0.20 11.97
C CYS A 4 9.55 1.32 11.98
N HIS A 5 9.42 1.96 13.14
CA HIS A 5 9.88 3.34 13.31
C HIS A 5 11.41 3.35 13.31
N SER A 6 12.01 4.31 12.60
CA SER A 6 13.47 4.48 12.48
C SER A 6 13.89 5.75 13.21
N SER A 7 15.12 5.81 13.73
CA SER A 7 15.70 7.02 14.32
C SER A 7 16.60 7.79 13.34
N VAL A 8 16.74 7.26 12.13
CA VAL A 8 17.66 7.81 11.12
C VAL A 8 17.16 9.16 10.63
N GLY A 9 18.08 10.11 10.52
CA GLY A 9 17.80 11.48 10.12
C GLY A 9 17.38 12.41 11.25
N SER A 10 17.19 11.89 12.47
CA SER A 10 16.94 12.75 13.62
C SER A 10 18.18 13.51 14.06
N ALA A 11 18.00 14.78 14.42
CA ALA A 11 19.07 15.62 14.95
C ALA A 11 19.58 15.06 16.29
N LEU A 12 18.67 14.53 17.11
CA LEU A 12 18.98 13.85 18.35
C LEU A 12 18.23 12.52 18.45
N THR A 13 18.96 11.44 18.71
CA THR A 13 18.39 10.10 18.98
C THR A 13 18.84 9.65 20.37
N ILE A 14 17.88 9.42 21.27
CA ILE A 14 18.13 8.92 22.62
C ILE A 14 17.43 7.57 22.81
N THR A 15 18.21 6.54 23.13
CA THR A 15 17.67 5.21 23.46
C THR A 15 18.25 4.67 24.76
N GLY A 16 17.40 4.24 25.69
CA GLY A 16 17.85 3.60 26.93
C GLY A 16 18.49 4.53 27.97
N LEU A 17 18.39 5.85 27.78
CA LEU A 17 19.07 6.86 28.60
C LEU A 17 18.09 7.87 29.20
N THR A 18 18.56 8.60 30.21
CA THR A 18 17.88 9.78 30.74
C THR A 18 18.42 11.04 30.09
N LEU A 19 17.54 11.87 29.54
CA LEU A 19 17.86 13.18 28.94
C LEU A 19 17.25 14.30 29.79
N GLU A 20 18.04 15.30 30.14
CA GLU A 20 17.52 16.60 30.57
C GLU A 20 18.05 17.66 29.61
N MET A 21 17.15 18.43 29.01
CA MET A 21 17.45 19.46 28.04
C MET A 21 16.72 20.74 28.41
N SER A 22 17.41 21.87 28.38
CA SER A 22 16.79 23.17 28.58
C SER A 22 17.35 24.25 27.66
N ASP A 23 16.59 25.33 27.49
CA ASP A 23 17.04 26.57 26.84
C ASP A 23 17.66 26.32 25.46
N SER A 24 17.08 25.37 24.72
CA SER A 24 17.61 24.89 23.44
C SER A 24 16.74 25.36 22.28
N VAL A 25 17.37 25.63 21.14
CA VAL A 25 16.66 26.04 19.92
C VAL A 25 16.96 25.04 18.81
N PHE A 26 15.89 24.51 18.24
CA PHE A 26 15.89 23.57 17.14
C PHE A 26 15.26 24.26 15.94
N ASP A 27 16.10 24.62 14.97
CA ASP A 27 15.66 25.24 13.73
C ASP A 27 15.62 24.21 12.61
N GLN A 28 14.54 24.25 11.82
CA GLN A 28 14.32 23.60 10.52
C GLN A 28 15.31 22.45 10.20
N PRO A 29 14.91 21.18 10.40
CA PRO A 29 15.80 20.07 10.15
C PRO A 29 16.13 19.96 8.65
N LEU A 30 17.38 19.60 8.34
CA LEU A 30 17.87 19.50 6.95
C LEU A 30 17.18 18.42 6.13
N CYS A 31 16.77 17.32 6.78
CA CYS A 31 16.05 16.22 6.15
C CYS A 31 14.67 16.06 6.77
N PHE A 32 13.76 15.48 5.98
CA PHE A 32 12.42 15.13 6.43
C PHE A 32 12.50 13.96 7.41
N GLY A 33 12.18 14.21 8.69
CA GLY A 33 12.37 13.27 9.80
C GLY A 33 12.08 13.95 11.14
N ASN A 34 12.13 13.17 12.22
CA ASN A 34 11.88 13.68 13.55
C ASN A 34 13.08 14.50 14.02
N MET A 35 12.90 15.69 14.59
CA MET A 35 14.05 16.43 15.11
C MET A 35 14.67 15.70 16.31
N ILE A 36 13.81 15.21 17.20
CA ILE A 36 14.20 14.41 18.34
C ILE A 36 13.47 13.06 18.29
N TYR A 37 14.23 11.98 18.38
CA TYR A 37 13.74 10.63 18.55
C TYR A 37 14.09 10.11 19.94
N LEU A 38 13.08 9.81 20.74
CA LEU A 38 13.19 9.28 22.10
C LEU A 38 12.59 7.87 22.11
N ASN A 39 13.34 6.88 22.57
CA ASN A 39 12.87 5.51 22.67
C ASN A 39 13.38 4.83 23.94
N GLN A 40 12.53 4.14 24.71
CA GLN A 40 12.97 3.42 25.91
C GLN A 40 13.76 4.33 26.86
N SER A 41 13.33 5.58 27.01
CA SER A 41 14.08 6.63 27.68
C SER A 41 13.22 7.42 28.65
N ILE A 42 13.88 8.21 29.50
CA ILE A 42 13.22 9.20 30.35
C ILE A 42 13.73 10.57 29.91
N ALA A 43 12.86 11.49 29.48
CA ALA A 43 13.31 12.82 29.06
C ALA A 43 12.54 13.95 29.73
N ARG A 44 13.28 15.00 30.12
CA ARG A 44 12.72 16.29 30.52
C ARG A 44 13.25 17.35 29.57
N ILE A 45 12.37 17.96 28.81
CA ILE A 45 12.66 19.06 27.91
C ILE A 45 11.91 20.27 28.46
N LYS A 46 12.63 21.39 28.61
CA LYS A 46 12.03 22.62 29.13
C LYS A 46 12.56 23.85 28.43
N LEU A 47 11.76 24.91 28.36
CA LEU A 47 12.17 26.22 27.84
C LEU A 47 12.83 26.13 26.45
N SER A 48 12.44 25.15 25.64
CA SER A 48 13.05 24.89 24.35
C SER A 48 12.12 25.36 23.22
N LYS A 49 12.73 25.80 22.12
CA LYS A 49 12.01 26.26 20.94
C LYS A 49 12.26 25.31 19.77
N PHE A 50 11.18 24.89 19.12
CA PHE A 50 11.19 24.00 17.96
C PHE A 50 10.52 24.70 16.79
N LYS A 51 11.28 24.97 15.75
CA LYS A 51 10.78 25.54 14.51
C LYS A 51 10.73 24.46 13.44
N GLY A 52 9.54 24.20 12.90
CA GLY A 52 9.29 23.21 11.87
C GLY A 52 9.79 23.61 10.48
N TYR A 53 9.27 22.93 9.47
CA TYR A 53 9.67 23.14 8.07
C TYR A 53 8.97 24.36 7.46
N GLU A 54 9.76 25.24 6.83
CA GLU A 54 9.23 26.35 6.03
C GLU A 54 8.81 25.86 4.63
N GLY A 55 7.58 26.15 4.21
CA GLY A 55 7.04 25.79 2.88
C GLY A 55 6.27 24.46 2.83
N PRO A 56 5.49 24.21 1.75
CA PRO A 56 4.62 23.03 1.64
C PRO A 56 5.43 21.75 1.86
N PHE A 57 5.01 20.93 2.82
CA PHE A 57 5.62 19.62 3.04
C PHE A 57 5.41 18.74 1.81
N ASN A 58 6.45 18.57 1.00
CA ASN A 58 6.48 17.60 -0.08
C ASN A 58 7.25 16.39 0.44
N ASN A 59 6.52 15.31 0.75
CA ASN A 59 7.14 14.09 1.25
C ASN A 59 8.21 13.60 0.24
N PRO A 60 9.48 13.40 0.65
CA PRO A 60 10.54 13.00 -0.26
C PRO A 60 10.30 11.65 -0.95
N SER A 61 9.40 10.79 -0.44
CA SER A 61 8.94 9.59 -1.15
C SER A 61 8.25 9.89 -2.48
N LEU A 62 7.74 11.12 -2.64
CA LEU A 62 7.04 11.61 -3.83
C LEU A 62 7.99 12.20 -4.87
N ILE A 63 9.20 12.63 -4.46
CA ILE A 63 10.18 13.26 -5.35
C ILE A 63 10.76 12.24 -6.34
N ASN A 64 10.81 10.97 -5.97
CA ASN A 64 11.33 9.88 -6.82
C ASN A 64 10.48 9.56 -8.06
N GLN A 65 9.34 10.24 -8.29
CA GLN A 65 8.49 10.02 -9.46
C GLN A 65 8.47 11.16 -10.49
N VAL A 66 9.04 12.33 -10.19
CA VAL A 66 9.06 13.45 -11.13
C VAL A 66 10.50 13.82 -11.45
N GLY A 67 10.99 13.33 -12.59
CA GLY A 67 12.26 13.74 -13.15
C GLY A 67 12.20 15.19 -13.62
N SER A 68 12.38 16.15 -12.71
CA SER A 68 12.88 17.50 -13.00
C SER A 68 12.84 18.38 -11.74
N GLN A 69 13.97 18.48 -11.03
CA GLN A 69 14.62 19.72 -10.60
C GLN A 69 15.78 19.32 -9.67
N GLU A 70 16.97 19.87 -9.93
CA GLU A 70 18.12 19.74 -9.04
C GLU A 70 17.82 20.48 -7.72
N ASP A 71 17.11 19.83 -6.81
CA ASP A 71 16.93 20.32 -5.45
C ASP A 71 18.17 20.00 -4.62
N LYS A 72 18.72 21.04 -3.98
CA LYS A 72 19.88 20.96 -3.08
C LYS A 72 19.67 20.04 -1.88
N SER A 73 18.47 19.50 -1.68
CA SER A 73 18.13 18.50 -0.65
C SER A 73 18.73 17.11 -0.94
N ASN A 74 18.84 16.70 -2.21
CA ASN A 74 19.46 15.41 -2.59
C ASN A 74 20.96 15.32 -2.24
N ILE A 75 21.62 16.46 -1.99
CA ILE A 75 23.03 16.50 -1.60
C ILE A 75 23.21 16.06 -0.13
N PHE A 76 22.24 16.33 0.74
CA PHE A 76 22.35 16.10 2.19
C PHE A 76 21.43 14.99 2.70
N CYS A 77 20.38 14.67 1.96
CA CYS A 77 19.41 13.66 2.30
C CYS A 77 19.46 12.55 1.24
N PRO A 78 19.94 11.31 1.55
CA PRO A 78 19.79 10.16 0.64
C PRO A 78 18.37 10.02 0.06
N ASP A 79 18.31 9.68 -1.22
CA ASP A 79 17.10 9.57 -2.07
C ASP A 79 16.03 8.59 -1.55
N ASN A 80 16.39 7.73 -0.59
CA ASN A 80 15.44 6.81 0.00
C ASN A 80 14.80 7.41 1.26
N SER A 81 13.65 8.05 1.06
CA SER A 81 12.78 8.56 2.13
C SER A 81 12.40 7.53 3.22
N LEU A 82 12.45 6.22 2.92
CA LEU A 82 12.19 5.15 3.89
C LEU A 82 13.33 4.96 4.90
N TYR A 83 14.49 5.56 4.65
CA TYR A 83 15.56 5.56 5.64
C TYR A 83 15.25 6.49 6.80
N TYR A 84 14.52 7.58 6.59
CA TYR A 84 14.23 8.52 7.66
C TYR A 84 13.14 8.02 8.59
N SER A 85 13.14 8.61 9.78
CA SER A 85 12.25 8.21 10.86
C SER A 85 10.77 8.20 10.47
N SER A 86 10.18 7.01 10.49
CA SER A 86 8.73 6.71 10.57
C SER A 86 7.86 7.30 9.42
N PRO A 87 6.82 6.58 8.95
CA PRO A 87 5.79 7.20 8.10
C PRO A 87 5.02 8.32 8.85
N GLU A 88 5.16 8.38 10.18
CA GLU A 88 4.66 9.42 11.06
C GLU A 88 5.82 10.38 11.34
N TYR A 89 5.91 11.46 10.55
CA TYR A 89 6.92 12.51 10.75
C TYR A 89 6.43 13.47 11.83
N GLY A 90 7.24 13.76 12.84
CA GLY A 90 6.93 14.84 13.76
C GLY A 90 8.13 15.43 14.46
N LEU A 91 8.04 16.66 14.97
CA LEU A 91 9.22 17.35 15.53
C LEU A 91 9.84 16.54 16.68
N ILE A 92 9.00 15.94 17.52
CA ILE A 92 9.44 15.01 18.57
C ILE A 92 8.67 13.70 18.43
N PHE A 93 9.39 12.59 18.39
CA PHE A 93 8.83 11.24 18.47
C PHE A 93 9.25 10.60 19.78
N ALA A 94 8.29 10.12 20.56
CA ALA A 94 8.51 9.61 21.90
C ALA A 94 7.88 8.23 22.06
N SER A 95 8.70 7.19 22.24
CA SER A 95 8.26 5.80 22.30
C SER A 95 8.77 5.03 23.51
N LYS A 96 7.91 4.20 24.11
CA LYS A 96 8.25 3.28 25.22
C LYS A 96 8.97 3.95 26.39
N GLY A 97 8.54 5.13 26.83
CA GLY A 97 9.25 5.88 27.88
C GLY A 97 8.38 6.82 28.70
N GLU A 98 9.06 7.67 29.48
CA GLU A 98 8.44 8.71 30.29
C GLU A 98 9.00 10.08 29.92
N TYR A 99 8.13 11.00 29.52
CA TYR A 99 8.54 12.26 28.91
C TYR A 99 7.81 13.45 29.52
N GLN A 100 8.53 14.53 29.74
CA GLN A 100 7.97 15.79 30.21
C GLN A 100 8.45 16.93 29.31
N PHE A 101 7.48 17.70 28.79
CA PHE A 101 7.68 18.90 27.99
C PHE A 101 7.09 20.08 28.78
N GLU A 102 7.90 21.09 29.08
CA GLU A 102 7.51 22.19 29.97
C GLU A 102 7.95 23.55 29.44
N CYS A 103 6.99 24.47 29.25
CA CYS A 103 7.26 25.81 28.73
C CYS A 103 7.99 25.82 27.38
N ASP A 104 7.81 24.77 26.58
CA ASP A 104 8.38 24.67 25.24
C ASP A 104 7.50 25.41 24.22
N VAL A 105 8.10 25.84 23.11
CA VAL A 105 7.42 26.58 22.04
C VAL A 105 7.62 25.86 20.72
N PHE A 106 6.52 25.50 20.07
CA PHE A 106 6.50 24.89 18.75
C PHE A 106 5.95 25.88 17.73
N GLU A 107 6.72 26.18 16.68
CA GLU A 107 6.39 27.16 15.64
C GLU A 107 6.47 26.55 14.24
N ASP A 108 5.61 27.03 13.33
CA ASP A 108 5.68 26.79 11.89
C ASP A 108 5.80 25.30 11.50
N SER A 109 5.19 24.40 12.27
CA SER A 109 5.23 22.97 11.96
C SER A 109 4.15 22.61 10.95
N GLN A 110 4.52 22.43 9.68
CA GLN A 110 3.65 21.82 8.66
C GLN A 110 3.51 20.29 8.79
N VAL A 111 4.11 19.74 9.84
CA VAL A 111 4.21 18.33 10.16
C VAL A 111 3.75 18.16 11.60
N ASP A 112 3.39 16.94 12.00
CA ASP A 112 2.87 16.70 13.34
C ASP A 112 3.89 17.14 14.41
N THR A 113 3.44 17.77 15.50
CA THR A 113 4.39 18.40 16.43
C THR A 113 5.00 17.38 17.38
N ILE A 114 4.18 16.61 18.08
CA ILE A 114 4.62 15.60 19.04
C ILE A 114 3.90 14.27 18.74
N ILE A 115 4.68 13.21 18.53
CA ILE A 115 4.17 11.85 18.35
C ILE A 115 4.50 11.03 19.58
N VAL A 116 3.50 10.37 20.15
CA VAL A 116 3.59 9.56 21.36
C VAL A 116 3.13 8.14 21.07
N ASP A 117 3.99 7.16 21.35
CA ASP A 117 3.74 5.75 21.13
C ASP A 117 4.12 4.92 22.37
N HIS A 118 3.19 4.13 22.92
CA HIS A 118 3.40 3.33 24.14
C HIS A 118 4.14 4.07 25.29
N SER A 119 3.83 5.34 25.55
CA SER A 119 4.58 6.20 26.47
C SER A 119 3.70 7.01 27.42
N ASN A 120 4.29 7.41 28.54
CA ASN A 120 3.68 8.35 29.49
C ASN A 120 4.26 9.74 29.24
N VAL A 121 3.41 10.73 28.98
CA VAL A 121 3.84 12.08 28.60
C VAL A 121 3.09 13.15 29.39
N ILE A 122 3.83 14.11 29.94
CA ILE A 122 3.29 15.32 30.55
C ILE A 122 3.68 16.52 29.69
N ILE A 123 2.68 17.24 29.19
CA ILE A 123 2.84 18.47 28.41
C ILE A 123 2.27 19.61 29.26
N LYS A 124 3.13 20.54 29.67
CA LYS A 124 2.77 21.59 30.62
C LYS A 124 3.19 22.97 30.13
N ASP A 125 2.24 23.90 30.09
CA ASP A 125 2.47 25.29 29.71
C ASP A 125 3.17 25.43 28.33
N VAL A 126 2.93 24.48 27.42
CA VAL A 126 3.53 24.43 26.08
C VAL A 126 2.72 25.27 25.09
N ILE A 127 3.43 25.99 24.21
CA ILE A 127 2.85 26.86 23.19
C ILE A 127 2.93 26.20 21.82
N PHE A 128 1.80 26.08 21.13
CA PHE A 128 1.67 25.58 19.77
C PHE A 128 1.25 26.71 18.83
N ASN A 129 2.16 27.20 17.99
CA ASN A 129 1.89 28.20 16.96
C ASN A 129 1.76 27.50 15.61
N ILE A 130 0.52 27.18 15.25
CA ILE A 130 0.14 26.42 14.07
C ILE A 130 -0.16 27.41 12.93
N PRO A 131 0.49 27.30 11.76
CA PRO A 131 0.27 28.23 10.66
C PRO A 131 -1.16 28.13 10.11
N THR A 132 -1.95 29.19 10.28
CA THR A 132 -3.29 29.35 9.70
C THR A 132 -3.24 30.29 8.50
N GLY A 133 -3.19 29.78 7.26
CA GLY A 133 -3.13 30.63 6.06
C GLY A 133 -3.52 29.96 4.74
N GLU A 134 -4.13 30.75 3.85
CA GLU A 134 -4.69 30.39 2.52
C GLU A 134 -3.67 29.89 1.47
N SER A 135 -2.38 29.86 1.79
CA SER A 135 -1.30 29.40 0.92
C SER A 135 -1.03 27.90 0.99
N GLN A 136 -1.73 27.18 1.87
CA GLN A 136 -1.63 25.72 1.94
C GLN A 136 -2.47 25.09 0.82
N SER A 137 -1.91 24.10 0.12
CA SER A 137 -2.77 23.12 -0.56
C SER A 137 -3.76 22.62 0.48
N LYS A 138 -5.04 22.53 0.14
CA LYS A 138 -6.12 22.14 1.06
C LYS A 138 -5.98 20.69 1.58
N ASP A 139 -4.82 20.06 1.44
CA ASP A 139 -4.60 18.63 1.42
C ASP A 139 -3.76 18.10 2.60
N GLN A 140 -3.31 18.93 3.53
CA GLN A 140 -2.60 18.48 4.74
C GLN A 140 -3.35 18.91 6.00
N GLN A 141 -3.97 17.95 6.69
CA GLN A 141 -4.51 18.16 8.04
C GLN A 141 -3.36 18.03 9.03
N GLN A 142 -3.10 19.07 9.83
CA GLN A 142 -2.01 19.14 10.79
C GLN A 142 -2.53 18.84 12.20
N PHE A 143 -1.90 17.90 12.91
CA PHE A 143 -2.19 17.62 14.30
C PHE A 143 -0.99 18.05 15.16
N SER A 144 -1.26 18.74 16.26
CA SER A 144 -0.24 19.08 17.25
C SER A 144 0.26 17.83 17.97
N ILE A 145 -0.64 16.87 18.24
CA ILE A 145 -0.27 15.64 18.95
C ILE A 145 -0.88 14.43 18.26
N ILE A 146 -0.04 13.43 17.99
CA ILE A 146 -0.46 12.07 17.64
C ILE A 146 -0.22 11.19 18.85
N CYS A 147 -1.23 10.45 19.28
CA CYS A 147 -1.10 9.50 20.37
C CYS A 147 -1.53 8.09 19.94
N SER A 148 -0.68 7.11 20.20
CA SER A 148 -0.95 5.73 19.84
C SER A 148 -0.42 4.73 20.87
N GLY A 149 -0.92 3.50 20.77
CA GLY A 149 -0.59 2.42 21.68
C GLY A 149 -1.06 2.68 23.10
N ASN A 150 -0.57 1.87 24.05
CA ASN A 150 -0.86 2.05 25.47
C ASN A 150 -0.09 3.26 26.04
N SER A 151 -0.53 4.45 25.66
CA SER A 151 0.03 5.74 26.03
C SER A 151 -0.90 6.51 26.95
N GLN A 152 -0.31 7.28 27.86
CA GLN A 152 -1.03 8.20 28.74
C GLN A 152 -0.45 9.60 28.57
N ILE A 153 -1.27 10.54 28.11
CA ILE A 153 -0.86 11.94 27.94
C ILE A 153 -1.65 12.82 28.91
N GLN A 154 -0.92 13.61 29.71
CA GLN A 154 -1.50 14.70 30.49
C GLN A 154 -1.13 16.04 29.86
N ILE A 155 -2.13 16.86 29.53
CA ILE A 155 -1.95 18.18 28.91
C ILE A 155 -2.48 19.25 29.86
N ILE A 156 -1.60 20.17 30.26
CA ILE A 156 -1.84 21.19 31.28
C ILE A 156 -1.57 22.57 30.68
N ASN A 157 -2.59 23.44 30.68
CA ASN A 157 -2.51 24.83 30.21
C ASN A 157 -1.85 25.02 28.83
N PRO A 158 -2.24 24.28 27.78
CA PRO A 158 -1.67 24.51 26.46
C PRO A 158 -2.11 25.88 25.94
N GLN A 159 -1.22 26.55 25.20
CA GLN A 159 -1.56 27.74 24.44
C GLN A 159 -1.52 27.42 22.95
N VAL A 160 -2.56 27.79 22.21
CA VAL A 160 -2.67 27.56 20.77
C VAL A 160 -2.76 28.90 20.08
N ASN A 161 -1.84 29.17 19.15
CA ASN A 161 -1.77 30.43 18.40
C ASN A 161 -1.79 31.68 19.31
N GLY A 162 -1.04 31.61 20.41
CA GLY A 162 -0.95 32.67 21.41
C GLY A 162 -2.21 32.88 22.27
N GLN A 163 -3.17 31.94 22.25
CA GLN A 163 -4.39 32.00 23.04
C GLN A 163 -4.49 30.82 24.02
N THR A 164 -4.88 31.14 25.25
CA THR A 164 -5.39 30.16 26.24
C THR A 164 -6.83 29.77 25.91
N TYR A 165 -7.32 28.70 26.54
CA TYR A 165 -8.72 28.28 26.39
C TYR A 165 -9.71 29.42 26.70
N ASP A 166 -9.53 30.09 27.84
CA ASP A 166 -10.42 31.18 28.28
C ASP A 166 -10.42 32.35 27.29
N GLN A 167 -9.24 32.69 26.74
CA GLN A 167 -9.11 33.72 25.72
C GLN A 167 -9.83 33.33 24.42
N CYS A 168 -9.68 32.08 23.98
CA CYS A 168 -10.36 31.57 22.79
C CYS A 168 -11.89 31.65 22.95
N MET A 169 -12.42 31.20 24.10
CA MET A 169 -13.85 31.24 24.41
C MET A 169 -14.41 32.65 24.58
N SER A 170 -13.59 33.60 25.03
CA SER A 170 -13.99 35.00 25.24
C SER A 170 -14.02 35.83 23.94
N SER A 171 -13.41 35.33 22.86
CA SER A 171 -13.32 36.05 21.61
C SER A 171 -14.70 36.13 20.91
N SER A 172 -15.18 37.35 20.69
CA SER A 172 -16.53 37.65 20.16
C SER A 172 -16.77 37.24 18.69
N SER A 173 -15.75 36.66 18.03
CA SER A 173 -15.81 36.08 16.69
C SER A 173 -15.91 34.56 16.68
N SER A 174 -15.82 33.89 17.83
CA SER A 174 -15.78 32.44 17.91
C SER A 174 -17.18 31.84 17.70
N TYR A 175 -17.41 31.24 16.54
CA TYR A 175 -18.43 30.22 16.45
C TYR A 175 -18.05 29.14 17.47
N LYS A 176 -18.99 28.72 18.33
CA LYS A 176 -18.83 27.80 19.49
C LYS A 176 -18.09 26.47 19.23
N ASN A 177 -17.62 26.20 18.02
CA ASN A 177 -16.89 25.00 17.59
C ASN A 177 -15.40 25.27 17.25
N GLU A 178 -14.84 26.46 17.51
CA GLU A 178 -13.49 26.84 17.02
C GLU A 178 -12.34 26.62 18.01
N CYS A 179 -12.59 26.52 19.32
CA CYS A 179 -11.54 26.23 20.31
C CYS A 179 -11.22 24.73 20.35
N SER A 180 -10.67 24.23 19.25
CA SER A 180 -10.20 22.85 19.13
C SER A 180 -8.69 22.77 19.25
N PHE A 181 -8.21 21.74 19.94
CA PHE A 181 -6.79 21.44 20.02
C PHE A 181 -6.51 20.22 19.14
N GLY A 182 -5.61 20.37 18.18
CA GLY A 182 -5.34 19.37 17.15
C GLY A 182 -4.67 18.13 17.73
N VAL A 183 -5.46 17.21 18.30
CA VAL A 183 -4.96 15.94 18.81
C VAL A 183 -5.68 14.80 18.13
N ILE A 184 -4.91 13.84 17.63
CA ILE A 184 -5.41 12.59 17.11
C ILE A 184 -4.93 11.45 18.02
N LYS A 185 -5.82 10.51 18.30
CA LYS A 185 -5.53 9.37 19.16
C LYS A 185 -6.15 8.09 18.62
N ASP A 186 -5.50 6.96 18.86
CA ASP A 186 -6.15 5.66 18.75
C ASP A 186 -6.99 5.33 20.00
N ASP A 187 -7.55 4.13 20.02
CA ASP A 187 -8.40 3.61 21.08
C ASP A 187 -7.63 3.25 22.36
N GLN A 188 -6.38 2.84 22.23
CA GLN A 188 -5.51 2.46 23.34
C GLN A 188 -4.93 3.67 24.08
N CYS A 189 -4.79 4.82 23.40
CA CYS A 189 -4.29 6.03 24.01
C CYS A 189 -5.33 6.74 24.91
N GLN A 190 -4.89 7.07 26.13
CA GLN A 190 -5.62 7.86 27.10
C GLN A 190 -5.07 9.30 27.15
N ILE A 191 -5.98 10.27 27.06
CA ILE A 191 -5.64 11.70 27.14
C ILE A 191 -6.41 12.32 28.30
N GLN A 192 -5.66 12.94 29.20
CA GLN A 192 -6.19 13.79 30.26
C GLN A 192 -5.83 15.23 29.93
N MET A 193 -6.84 16.05 29.65
CA MET A 193 -6.66 17.48 29.44
C MET A 193 -7.23 18.24 30.64
N GLN A 194 -6.42 19.13 31.24
CA GLN A 194 -6.87 19.93 32.37
C GLN A 194 -7.91 20.98 31.96
N ASP A 195 -7.77 21.52 30.74
CA ASP A 195 -8.67 22.52 30.19
C ASP A 195 -9.71 21.90 29.26
N THR A 196 -10.80 22.62 29.01
CA THR A 196 -11.95 22.15 28.21
C THR A 196 -11.80 22.35 26.70
N TRP A 197 -10.58 22.31 26.17
CA TRP A 197 -10.36 22.33 24.71
C TRP A 197 -11.10 21.15 24.05
N ALA A 198 -11.80 21.41 22.96
CA ALA A 198 -12.46 20.36 22.22
C ALA A 198 -11.44 19.56 21.39
N LEU A 199 -11.62 18.23 21.33
CA LEU A 199 -10.87 17.39 20.41
C LEU A 199 -11.58 17.37 19.05
N PRO A 200 -10.87 17.52 17.93
CA PRO A 200 -11.48 17.42 16.60
C PRO A 200 -12.02 16.01 16.36
N LEU A 201 -13.16 15.93 15.67
CA LEU A 201 -13.67 14.65 15.19
C LEU A 201 -12.79 14.16 14.04
N ILE A 202 -12.32 12.91 14.14
CA ILE A 202 -11.58 12.25 13.06
C ILE A 202 -12.59 11.94 11.93
N PRO A 203 -12.43 12.48 10.71
CA PRO A 203 -13.33 12.18 9.61
C PRO A 203 -13.20 10.72 9.18
N LEU A 204 -14.31 10.09 8.82
CA LEU A 204 -14.31 8.79 8.18
C LEU A 204 -13.69 8.89 6.77
N PRO A 205 -12.61 8.15 6.48
CA PRO A 205 -11.99 8.17 5.16
C PRO A 205 -12.91 7.49 4.12
N VAL A 206 -12.77 7.90 2.86
CA VAL A 206 -13.50 7.31 1.72
C VAL A 206 -12.51 6.63 0.82
N LEU A 207 -12.75 5.37 0.49
CA LEU A 207 -11.98 4.66 -0.53
C LEU A 207 -12.81 4.62 -1.81
N SER A 208 -12.24 5.12 -2.91
CA SER A 208 -12.88 5.09 -4.22
C SER A 208 -12.29 3.99 -5.11
N ARG A 209 -10.99 3.72 -4.99
CA ARG A 209 -10.29 2.67 -5.74
C ARG A 209 -9.16 2.07 -4.92
N ALA A 210 -8.96 0.77 -5.06
CA ALA A 210 -7.81 0.08 -4.50
C ALA A 210 -7.18 -0.82 -5.56
N ARG A 211 -5.87 -0.72 -5.74
CA ARG A 211 -5.13 -1.50 -6.73
C ARG A 211 -3.81 -2.00 -6.16
N VAL A 212 -3.41 -3.20 -6.58
CA VAL A 212 -2.08 -3.76 -6.34
C VAL A 212 -1.42 -4.17 -7.65
N ASN A 213 -0.20 -3.68 -7.86
CA ASN A 213 0.69 -4.08 -8.95
C ASN A 213 1.66 -5.15 -8.42
N VAL A 214 1.65 -6.33 -9.06
CA VAL A 214 2.40 -7.51 -8.61
C VAL A 214 3.53 -7.83 -9.58
N ASN A 215 4.76 -7.82 -9.07
CA ASN A 215 5.96 -8.16 -9.83
C ASN A 215 6.94 -8.93 -8.95
N VAL A 216 6.86 -10.27 -8.97
CA VAL A 216 7.68 -11.11 -8.08
C VAL A 216 9.17 -11.13 -8.41
N GLN A 217 9.58 -10.55 -9.54
CA GLN A 217 11.00 -10.38 -9.88
C GLN A 217 11.62 -9.16 -9.16
N ARG A 218 10.79 -8.24 -8.65
CA ARG A 218 11.25 -7.12 -7.83
C ARG A 218 11.44 -7.56 -6.38
N THR A 219 12.69 -7.67 -5.93
CA THR A 219 13.02 -8.20 -4.60
C THR A 219 12.57 -7.29 -3.44
N ASN A 220 12.52 -5.97 -3.68
CA ASN A 220 12.30 -4.99 -2.61
C ASN A 220 10.85 -4.47 -2.56
N ASP A 221 10.09 -4.63 -3.65
CA ASP A 221 8.73 -4.13 -3.78
C ASP A 221 7.85 -5.01 -4.68
N PRO A 222 7.73 -6.32 -4.38
CA PRO A 222 6.99 -7.26 -5.24
C PRO A 222 5.49 -6.97 -5.29
N MET A 223 4.94 -6.29 -4.28
CA MET A 223 3.57 -5.77 -4.29
C MET A 223 3.58 -4.28 -3.99
N ARG A 224 3.04 -3.49 -4.92
CA ARG A 224 2.84 -2.05 -4.74
C ARG A 224 1.35 -1.73 -4.77
N PHE A 225 0.86 -1.16 -3.67
CA PHE A 225 -0.53 -0.78 -3.52
C PHE A 225 -0.71 0.71 -3.77
N ILE A 226 -1.78 1.04 -4.48
CA ILE A 226 -2.22 2.41 -4.76
C ILE A 226 -3.69 2.49 -4.37
N LEU A 227 -4.01 3.43 -3.49
CA LEU A 227 -5.33 3.67 -2.95
C LEU A 227 -5.73 5.09 -3.32
N ASP A 228 -6.86 5.24 -4.01
CA ASP A 228 -7.46 6.52 -4.32
C ASP A 228 -8.73 6.71 -3.49
N GLY A 229 -9.02 7.93 -3.07
CA GLY A 229 -10.11 8.20 -2.17
C GLY A 229 -10.21 9.66 -1.75
N ASP A 230 -10.68 9.89 -0.53
CA ASP A 230 -10.78 11.21 0.07
C ASP A 230 -10.70 11.12 1.60
N ARG A 231 -10.40 12.25 2.24
CA ARG A 231 -10.31 12.41 3.70
C ARG A 231 -9.32 11.44 4.37
N MET A 232 -8.22 11.10 3.70
CA MET A 232 -7.14 10.28 4.28
C MET A 232 -6.23 11.13 5.19
N ILE A 233 -5.84 10.59 6.35
CA ILE A 233 -4.99 11.26 7.34
C ILE A 233 -3.76 10.39 7.65
N GLN A 234 -2.56 10.88 7.32
CA GLN A 234 -1.29 10.15 7.48
C GLN A 234 -1.08 9.54 8.88
N ALA A 235 -1.39 10.31 9.92
CA ALA A 235 -1.02 10.01 11.31
C ALA A 235 -1.29 8.56 11.77
N LEU A 236 -2.51 8.06 11.55
CA LEU A 236 -2.92 6.71 11.97
C LEU A 236 -3.48 5.90 10.80
N PHE A 237 -3.16 6.28 9.56
CA PHE A 237 -3.74 5.68 8.38
C PHE A 237 -3.44 4.19 8.29
N THR A 238 -4.50 3.37 8.28
CA THR A 238 -4.38 1.92 8.28
C THR A 238 -5.28 1.31 7.23
N VAL A 239 -4.73 0.35 6.51
CA VAL A 239 -5.40 -0.42 5.47
C VAL A 239 -5.71 -1.80 6.02
N GLN A 240 -6.94 -2.27 5.81
CA GLN A 240 -7.35 -3.64 6.07
C GLN A 240 -7.61 -4.36 4.76
N ILE A 241 -6.95 -5.50 4.57
CA ILE A 241 -7.22 -6.40 3.45
C ILE A 241 -8.10 -7.55 3.93
N VAL A 242 -9.16 -7.85 3.20
CA VAL A 242 -10.14 -8.89 3.52
C VAL A 242 -10.38 -9.82 2.32
N GLU A 243 -10.77 -11.07 2.58
CA GLU A 243 -11.30 -11.96 1.54
C GLU A 243 -12.81 -11.67 1.36
N LEU A 244 -13.26 -11.48 0.12
CA LEU A 244 -14.68 -11.25 -0.18
C LEU A 244 -15.42 -12.56 -0.47
N ARG A 245 -14.93 -13.29 -1.47
CA ARG A 245 -15.54 -14.54 -1.95
C ARG A 245 -14.63 -15.28 -2.92
N ASP A 246 -15.04 -16.51 -3.23
CA ASP A 246 -14.54 -17.25 -4.39
C ASP A 246 -14.97 -16.62 -5.71
N LYS A 247 -14.11 -16.73 -6.72
CA LYS A 247 -14.42 -16.45 -8.12
C LYS A 247 -15.36 -17.51 -8.67
N THR A 248 -16.29 -17.11 -9.53
CA THR A 248 -17.16 -18.06 -10.23
C THR A 248 -16.38 -18.78 -11.34
N LYS A 249 -16.94 -19.89 -11.83
CA LYS A 249 -16.32 -20.63 -12.95
C LYS A 249 -16.28 -19.79 -14.22
N GLU A 250 -17.29 -18.96 -14.42
CA GLU A 250 -17.42 -18.03 -15.54
C GLU A 250 -16.34 -16.95 -15.47
N GLU A 251 -16.11 -16.36 -14.29
CA GLU A 251 -15.03 -15.39 -14.06
C GLU A 251 -13.65 -16.00 -14.38
N ILE A 252 -13.37 -17.19 -13.84
CA ILE A 252 -12.12 -17.91 -14.11
C ILE A 252 -11.97 -18.24 -15.59
N LYS A 253 -13.06 -18.61 -16.28
CA LYS A 253 -13.04 -18.88 -17.72
C LYS A 253 -12.68 -17.64 -18.52
N LEU A 254 -13.27 -16.49 -18.19
CA LEU A 254 -12.97 -15.20 -18.83
C LEU A 254 -11.49 -14.82 -18.62
N GLU A 255 -10.96 -15.02 -17.42
CA GLU A 255 -9.53 -14.77 -17.14
C GLU A 255 -8.61 -15.67 -17.97
N LYS A 256 -8.93 -16.96 -18.11
CA LYS A 256 -8.16 -17.86 -18.98
C LYS A 256 -8.15 -17.38 -20.43
N GLU A 257 -9.27 -16.86 -20.91
CA GLU A 257 -9.36 -16.32 -22.26
C GLU A 257 -8.55 -15.02 -22.42
N ALA A 258 -8.55 -14.14 -21.42
CA ALA A 258 -7.74 -12.92 -21.39
C ALA A 258 -6.23 -13.21 -21.29
N ASN A 259 -5.84 -14.27 -20.56
CA ASN A 259 -4.44 -14.63 -20.31
C ASN A 259 -3.78 -15.46 -21.42
N LYS A 260 -4.45 -15.68 -22.57
CA LYS A 260 -3.93 -16.51 -23.67
C LYS A 260 -2.57 -16.04 -24.19
N GLU A 261 -2.36 -14.73 -24.30
CA GLU A 261 -1.08 -14.16 -24.76
C GLU A 261 0.01 -14.31 -23.69
N LEU A 262 -0.35 -14.17 -22.41
CA LEU A 262 0.58 -14.38 -21.29
C LEU A 262 1.00 -15.85 -21.17
N GLN A 263 0.16 -16.80 -21.57
CA GLN A 263 0.50 -18.22 -21.57
C GLN A 263 1.74 -18.52 -22.45
N ILE A 264 1.93 -17.77 -23.54
CA ILE A 264 3.10 -17.90 -24.42
C ILE A 264 4.39 -17.56 -23.68
N LYS A 265 4.35 -16.51 -22.84
CA LYS A 265 5.49 -16.04 -22.04
C LYS A 265 5.95 -17.10 -21.05
N TYR A 266 5.02 -17.70 -20.30
CA TYR A 266 5.34 -18.63 -19.22
C TYR A 266 5.46 -20.09 -19.66
N ASN A 267 4.90 -20.49 -20.81
CA ASN A 267 4.97 -21.85 -21.32
C ASN A 267 5.44 -21.94 -22.78
N PRO A 268 6.67 -21.51 -23.11
CA PRO A 268 7.17 -21.49 -24.48
C PRO A 268 7.29 -22.90 -25.10
N LYS A 269 7.45 -23.95 -24.27
CA LYS A 269 7.63 -25.33 -24.74
C LYS A 269 6.37 -25.96 -25.34
N GLN A 270 5.17 -25.43 -25.07
CA GLN A 270 3.92 -25.90 -25.69
C GLN A 270 3.75 -25.48 -27.17
N ILE A 271 4.53 -24.51 -27.66
CA ILE A 271 4.37 -23.92 -28.99
C ILE A 271 5.07 -24.73 -30.09
N ASN A 272 6.13 -25.48 -29.78
CA ASN A 272 6.78 -26.35 -30.78
C ASN A 272 5.81 -27.38 -31.38
N SER A 273 4.76 -27.78 -30.64
CA SER A 273 3.66 -28.60 -31.13
C SER A 273 2.54 -27.84 -31.86
N GLN A 274 2.32 -26.54 -31.59
CA GLN A 274 1.24 -25.75 -32.20
C GLN A 274 1.67 -25.01 -33.48
N GLN A 275 2.92 -24.58 -33.61
CA GLN A 275 3.43 -23.98 -34.86
C GLN A 275 3.43 -24.97 -36.04
N GLN A 276 3.56 -26.28 -35.77
CA GLN A 276 3.38 -27.33 -36.78
C GLN A 276 1.92 -27.45 -37.27
N MET A 277 0.93 -27.17 -36.42
CA MET A 277 -0.50 -27.19 -36.83
C MET A 277 -0.95 -25.88 -37.50
N ILE A 278 -0.42 -24.72 -37.09
CA ILE A 278 -0.79 -23.42 -37.70
C ILE A 278 -0.23 -23.28 -39.12
N ARG A 279 0.96 -23.83 -39.42
CA ARG A 279 1.49 -23.87 -40.79
C ARG A 279 0.66 -24.70 -41.77
N GLN A 280 -0.15 -25.66 -41.31
CA GLN A 280 -1.00 -26.47 -42.17
C GLN A 280 -2.38 -25.83 -42.44
N ASN A 281 -2.89 -25.02 -41.51
CA ASN A 281 -4.21 -24.38 -41.66
C ASN A 281 -4.18 -23.01 -42.37
N ASN A 282 -3.04 -22.31 -42.37
CA ASN A 282 -2.89 -21.02 -43.03
C ASN A 282 -2.75 -21.08 -44.57
N ILE A 283 -2.89 -22.26 -45.19
CA ILE A 283 -2.96 -22.40 -46.65
C ILE A 283 -4.42 -22.32 -47.16
N LYS A 284 -5.45 -22.24 -46.30
CA LYS A 284 -6.85 -22.36 -46.74
C LYS A 284 -7.87 -21.30 -46.35
N THR A 285 -7.51 -20.18 -45.71
CA THR A 285 -8.55 -19.17 -45.39
C THR A 285 -8.04 -17.73 -45.43
N ASP A 286 -7.60 -17.27 -46.60
CA ASP A 286 -7.75 -15.87 -46.97
C ASP A 286 -9.14 -15.71 -47.58
N ASN A 287 -10.09 -15.24 -46.77
CA ASN A 287 -11.25 -14.43 -47.16
C ASN A 287 -12.31 -14.51 -46.06
N GLN A 288 -12.35 -13.49 -45.19
CA GLN A 288 -13.54 -12.69 -44.86
C GLN A 288 -13.25 -11.75 -43.69
N ASN A 289 -12.96 -10.50 -44.04
CA ASN A 289 -13.26 -9.37 -43.16
C ASN A 289 -14.75 -9.06 -43.27
N GLN A 290 -15.48 -8.94 -42.14
CA GLN A 290 -16.30 -7.76 -41.81
C GLN A 290 -17.16 -7.93 -40.53
N GLN A 291 -17.13 -6.86 -39.72
CA GLN A 291 -18.12 -6.35 -38.73
C GLN A 291 -18.14 -6.99 -37.32
N ILE A 292 -17.75 -6.33 -36.21
CA ILE A 292 -18.00 -4.99 -35.59
C ILE A 292 -19.05 -5.05 -34.43
N HIS A 293 -18.65 -4.44 -33.30
CA HIS A 293 -19.41 -3.92 -32.15
C HIS A 293 -20.06 -4.88 -31.12
N LYS A 294 -19.38 -5.03 -29.97
CA LYS A 294 -19.96 -4.79 -28.62
C LYS A 294 -18.86 -4.79 -27.54
N GLN A 295 -18.28 -3.63 -27.26
CA GLN A 295 -17.52 -3.38 -26.02
C GLN A 295 -17.41 -1.88 -25.79
N GLU A 296 -18.46 -1.31 -25.20
CA GLU A 296 -18.40 -0.05 -24.45
C GLU A 296 -18.98 -0.31 -23.06
N LYS A 297 -18.11 -0.82 -22.18
CA LYS A 297 -18.11 -0.64 -20.73
C LYS A 297 -16.83 -1.31 -20.23
N PHE A 298 -16.13 -0.64 -19.32
CA PHE A 298 -14.74 -0.85 -18.90
C PHE A 298 -13.69 -0.12 -19.76
N GLN A 299 -13.60 1.19 -19.47
CA GLN A 299 -12.40 2.01 -19.32
C GLN A 299 -11.36 2.01 -20.47
N GLN A 300 -11.33 3.14 -21.19
CA GLN A 300 -10.20 3.59 -22.01
C GLN A 300 -8.99 3.92 -21.13
N PHE A 301 -7.82 3.36 -21.47
CA PHE A 301 -6.51 3.89 -21.13
C PHE A 301 -5.80 4.37 -22.42
N PRO A 302 -5.04 5.48 -22.39
CA PRO A 302 -4.18 5.88 -23.50
C PRO A 302 -2.90 5.02 -23.56
N SER A 303 -2.61 4.51 -24.74
CA SER A 303 -1.40 3.74 -25.05
C SER A 303 -0.19 4.66 -25.20
N TYR A 304 0.83 4.46 -24.35
CA TYR A 304 2.18 4.94 -24.64
C TYR A 304 2.89 3.92 -25.54
N SER A 305 3.28 4.38 -26.72
CA SER A 305 4.13 3.68 -27.68
C SER A 305 5.58 3.70 -27.18
N SER A 306 6.18 2.53 -27.00
CA SER A 306 7.63 2.38 -26.98
C SER A 306 8.03 1.18 -27.83
N ASN A 307 8.65 1.48 -28.97
CA ASN A 307 9.42 0.51 -29.74
C ASN A 307 10.64 0.11 -28.92
N SER A 308 10.82 -1.19 -28.64
CA SER A 308 12.15 -1.71 -28.36
C SER A 308 12.33 -3.09 -28.98
N SER A 309 13.39 -3.17 -29.76
CA SER A 309 13.88 -4.34 -30.47
C SER A 309 14.33 -5.44 -29.52
N PHE A 310 13.94 -6.66 -29.86
CA PHE A 310 14.41 -7.92 -29.29
C PHE A 310 15.93 -7.96 -29.11
N ILE A 311 16.39 -8.13 -27.87
CA ILE A 311 17.68 -8.76 -27.57
C ILE A 311 17.39 -9.95 -26.65
N SER A 312 17.59 -11.15 -27.21
CA SER A 312 17.62 -12.41 -26.49
C SER A 312 18.86 -12.46 -25.61
N LEU A 313 18.68 -12.58 -24.29
CA LEU A 313 19.73 -13.01 -23.38
C LEU A 313 19.14 -13.98 -22.34
N SER A 314 19.64 -15.20 -22.42
CA SER A 314 19.44 -16.32 -21.52
C SER A 314 20.07 -16.08 -20.14
N GLN A 315 19.40 -16.63 -19.12
CA GLN A 315 19.94 -17.10 -17.84
C GLN A 315 20.46 -16.06 -16.85
N ILE A 316 19.57 -15.61 -15.97
CA ILE A 316 19.89 -15.38 -14.55
C ILE A 316 18.79 -16.06 -13.75
N SER A 317 19.01 -17.32 -13.34
CA SER A 317 18.09 -18.04 -12.45
C SER A 317 18.63 -17.99 -11.02
N ASN A 318 18.02 -17.17 -10.19
CA ASN A 318 17.92 -17.46 -8.76
C ASN A 318 16.45 -17.80 -8.47
N ASP A 319 15.92 -18.79 -9.18
CA ASP A 319 14.52 -19.17 -9.05
C ASP A 319 14.44 -20.47 -8.25
N ILE A 320 13.95 -20.36 -7.02
CA ILE A 320 13.37 -21.51 -6.32
C ILE A 320 12.20 -21.97 -7.19
N GLU A 321 12.33 -23.13 -7.83
CA GLU A 321 11.25 -23.67 -8.66
C GLU A 321 10.08 -24.05 -7.74
N LEU A 322 8.98 -23.29 -7.83
CA LEU A 322 7.79 -23.53 -7.03
C LEU A 322 7.14 -24.88 -7.40
N PRO A 323 6.62 -25.64 -6.42
CA PRO A 323 6.02 -26.94 -6.68
C PRO A 323 4.81 -26.79 -7.59
N ARG A 324 4.64 -27.74 -8.52
CA ARG A 324 3.54 -27.77 -9.47
C ARG A 324 2.64 -28.97 -9.24
N ASP A 325 1.35 -28.82 -9.51
CA ASP A 325 0.40 -29.91 -9.47
C ASP A 325 0.54 -30.83 -10.70
N LYS A 326 -0.24 -31.92 -10.71
CA LYS A 326 -0.29 -32.89 -11.81
C LYS A 326 -0.71 -32.29 -13.16
N ASP A 327 -1.34 -31.12 -13.13
CA ASP A 327 -1.85 -30.38 -14.28
C ASP A 327 -0.84 -29.30 -14.73
N GLY A 328 0.30 -29.17 -14.04
CA GLY A 328 1.38 -28.25 -14.38
C GLY A 328 1.22 -26.84 -13.81
N SER A 329 0.18 -26.59 -13.01
CA SER A 329 -0.03 -25.30 -12.35
C SER A 329 0.85 -25.18 -11.11
N ILE A 330 1.39 -23.99 -10.84
CA ILE A 330 2.06 -23.72 -9.56
C ILE A 330 1.06 -23.91 -8.41
N ILE A 331 1.44 -24.69 -7.41
CA ILE A 331 0.67 -24.87 -6.18
C ILE A 331 0.81 -23.58 -5.37
N TRP A 332 -0.30 -22.85 -5.25
CA TRP A 332 -0.34 -21.53 -4.64
C TRP A 332 -1.75 -21.23 -4.12
N PRO A 333 -1.92 -20.60 -2.95
CA PRO A 333 -0.89 -20.12 -2.01
C PRO A 333 -0.22 -21.25 -1.20
N PRO A 334 0.93 -20.99 -0.54
CA PRO A 334 1.58 -21.98 0.33
C PRO A 334 0.75 -22.27 1.60
N GLU A 335 1.09 -23.35 2.32
CA GLU A 335 0.37 -23.76 3.54
C GLU A 335 0.51 -22.75 4.69
N ASP A 336 1.70 -22.16 4.82
CA ASP A 336 2.09 -21.16 5.82
C ASP A 336 1.84 -19.71 5.38
N LYS A 337 0.88 -19.51 4.46
CA LYS A 337 0.50 -18.18 3.96
C LYS A 337 0.04 -17.23 5.07
N THR A 338 0.22 -15.93 4.82
CA THR A 338 -0.40 -14.90 5.64
C THR A 338 -1.92 -15.01 5.62
N LEU A 339 -2.51 -14.96 6.81
CA LEU A 339 -3.94 -15.09 7.03
C LEU A 339 -4.64 -13.75 6.88
N LEU A 340 -5.90 -13.80 6.42
CA LEU A 340 -6.78 -12.65 6.31
C LEU A 340 -7.87 -12.68 7.41
N PRO A 341 -8.35 -11.51 7.88
CA PRO A 341 -7.91 -10.18 7.48
C PRO A 341 -6.57 -9.80 8.13
N PHE A 342 -5.84 -8.88 7.50
CA PHE A 342 -4.66 -8.25 8.12
C PHE A 342 -4.69 -6.73 7.98
N HIS A 343 -3.94 -6.07 8.85
CA HIS A 343 -3.77 -4.62 8.87
C HIS A 343 -2.34 -4.21 8.53
N VAL A 344 -2.21 -3.14 7.75
CA VAL A 344 -0.94 -2.56 7.34
C VAL A 344 -1.05 -1.03 7.31
N GLY A 345 -0.04 -0.35 7.84
CA GLY A 345 0.06 1.10 7.72
C GLY A 345 0.38 1.48 6.28
N ALA A 346 -0.19 2.60 5.81
CA ALA A 346 0.12 3.11 4.48
C ALA A 346 0.51 4.58 4.52
N GLN A 347 1.26 4.98 3.51
CA GLN A 347 1.71 6.34 3.36
C GLN A 347 0.67 7.14 2.58
N VAL A 348 0.08 8.13 3.23
CA VAL A 348 -0.86 9.09 2.65
C VAL A 348 -0.06 10.16 1.92
N GLN A 349 -0.17 10.17 0.60
CA GLN A 349 0.48 11.13 -0.28
C GLN A 349 -0.28 12.46 -0.32
N SER A 350 -1.61 12.38 -0.20
CA SER A 350 -2.54 13.51 -0.11
C SER A 350 -3.82 13.03 0.56
N LYS A 351 -4.75 13.94 0.85
CA LYS A 351 -6.11 13.56 1.30
C LYS A 351 -6.80 12.55 0.39
N GLN A 352 -6.37 12.43 -0.86
CA GLN A 352 -7.01 11.63 -1.89
C GLN A 352 -6.22 10.39 -2.32
N GLN A 353 -4.98 10.23 -1.85
CA GLN A 353 -4.13 9.15 -2.33
C GLN A 353 -3.22 8.62 -1.23
N ALA A 354 -3.13 7.29 -1.15
CA ALA A 354 -2.18 6.59 -0.31
C ALA A 354 -1.54 5.42 -1.04
N GLN A 355 -0.35 5.02 -0.58
CA GLN A 355 0.38 3.88 -1.13
C GLN A 355 1.10 3.11 -0.03
N PHE A 356 1.35 1.82 -0.29
CA PHE A 356 2.25 1.03 0.53
C PHE A 356 2.86 -0.11 -0.29
N ILE A 357 3.94 -0.67 0.22
CA ILE A 357 4.65 -1.79 -0.40
C ILE A 357 4.58 -2.98 0.55
N MET A 358 4.47 -4.18 -0.01
CA MET A 358 4.49 -5.43 0.74
C MET A 358 5.41 -6.45 0.07
N ASN A 359 6.29 -7.05 0.85
CA ASN A 359 7.17 -8.12 0.38
C ASN A 359 6.48 -9.47 0.40
N ASP A 360 5.61 -9.69 1.38
CA ASP A 360 4.87 -10.92 1.51
C ASP A 360 3.66 -10.94 0.58
N TYR A 361 3.75 -11.73 -0.49
CA TYR A 361 2.67 -11.97 -1.43
C TYR A 361 1.96 -13.32 -1.20
N SER A 362 2.34 -14.10 -0.17
CA SER A 362 1.84 -15.47 0.11
C SER A 362 0.32 -15.56 0.28
N TRP A 363 -0.31 -14.49 0.73
CA TRP A 363 -1.76 -14.41 0.97
C TRP A 363 -2.59 -14.31 -0.32
N LEU A 364 -2.00 -13.85 -1.44
CA LEU A 364 -2.75 -13.53 -2.66
C LEU A 364 -3.04 -14.78 -3.49
N ASN A 365 -4.30 -15.21 -3.50
CA ASN A 365 -4.82 -16.27 -4.37
C ASN A 365 -5.72 -15.68 -5.47
N ASN A 366 -5.15 -14.84 -6.33
CA ASN A 366 -5.91 -14.20 -7.42
C ASN A 366 -6.56 -15.19 -8.39
N ARG A 367 -6.11 -16.45 -8.46
CA ARG A 367 -6.74 -17.45 -9.33
C ARG A 367 -8.15 -17.84 -8.88
N GLN A 368 -8.44 -17.73 -7.59
CA GLN A 368 -9.65 -18.29 -7.00
C GLN A 368 -10.45 -17.31 -6.16
N LYS A 369 -9.86 -16.20 -5.70
CA LYS A 369 -10.47 -15.31 -4.70
C LYS A 369 -10.57 -13.88 -5.19
N TRP A 370 -11.64 -13.20 -4.78
CA TRP A 370 -11.74 -11.74 -4.79
C TRP A 370 -11.43 -11.18 -3.41
N TYR A 371 -10.71 -10.07 -3.38
CA TYR A 371 -10.28 -9.39 -2.16
C TYR A 371 -10.87 -7.99 -2.07
N GLY A 372 -11.05 -7.53 -0.84
CA GLY A 372 -11.57 -6.22 -0.51
C GLY A 372 -10.56 -5.42 0.31
N VAL A 373 -10.70 -4.10 0.23
CA VAL A 373 -9.89 -3.14 0.98
C VAL A 373 -10.79 -2.22 1.76
N LEU A 374 -10.44 -1.99 3.02
CA LEU A 374 -10.99 -0.94 3.86
C LEU A 374 -9.82 -0.07 4.36
N ILE A 375 -10.13 1.17 4.73
CA ILE A 375 -9.17 2.14 5.25
C ILE A 375 -9.70 2.77 6.54
N SER A 376 -8.79 3.23 7.39
CA SER A 376 -9.10 3.83 8.69
C SER A 376 -8.13 4.97 8.98
N ASN A 377 -8.63 6.04 9.60
CA ASN A 377 -7.83 7.17 10.12
C ASN A 377 -7.58 7.06 11.63
N ASP A 378 -8.10 6.02 12.31
CA ASP A 378 -8.08 5.87 13.77
C ASP A 378 -7.66 4.46 14.23
N ARG A 379 -7.25 3.59 13.29
CA ARG A 379 -6.93 2.16 13.46
C ARG A 379 -8.09 1.26 13.92
N ASN A 380 -9.28 1.80 14.11
CA ASN A 380 -10.41 1.11 14.74
C ASN A 380 -11.64 1.04 13.84
N THR A 381 -12.06 2.19 13.30
CA THR A 381 -13.22 2.30 12.43
C THR A 381 -12.77 2.21 10.98
N PHE A 382 -13.13 1.10 10.32
CA PHE A 382 -12.77 0.84 8.94
C PHE A 382 -13.94 1.18 8.01
N SER A 383 -13.66 2.02 7.01
CA SER A 383 -14.62 2.41 5.98
C SER A 383 -14.05 2.16 4.59
N GLY A 384 -14.94 2.05 3.60
CA GLY A 384 -14.53 1.90 2.22
C GLY A 384 -15.37 2.77 1.29
N SER A 385 -16.18 2.15 0.44
CA SER A 385 -16.97 2.84 -0.57
C SER A 385 -17.89 3.89 0.07
N GLU A 386 -17.86 5.11 -0.46
CA GLU A 386 -18.68 6.25 0.01
C GLU A 386 -18.48 6.62 1.49
N GLY A 387 -17.42 6.12 2.14
CA GLY A 387 -17.18 6.33 3.57
C GLY A 387 -18.12 5.54 4.48
N GLN A 388 -18.78 4.50 3.95
CA GLN A 388 -19.59 3.59 4.74
C GLN A 388 -18.70 2.60 5.50
N ILE A 389 -19.04 2.37 6.76
CA ILE A 389 -18.35 1.42 7.64
C ILE A 389 -18.51 0.00 7.09
N ASP A 390 -17.44 -0.79 7.12
CA ASP A 390 -17.37 -2.18 6.65
C ASP A 390 -17.76 -2.42 5.18
N SER A 391 -17.89 -1.35 4.38
CA SER A 391 -18.20 -1.44 2.95
C SER A 391 -16.91 -1.46 2.13
N SER A 392 -16.26 -2.62 2.05
CA SER A 392 -14.96 -2.78 1.36
C SER A 392 -15.03 -2.45 -0.14
N VAL A 393 -13.95 -1.87 -0.67
CA VAL A 393 -13.75 -1.68 -2.12
C VAL A 393 -13.01 -2.87 -2.71
N LEU A 394 -13.39 -3.33 -3.90
CA LEU A 394 -12.71 -4.42 -4.60
C LEU A 394 -11.22 -4.07 -4.83
N LEU A 395 -10.33 -4.98 -4.47
CA LEU A 395 -8.90 -4.87 -4.79
C LEU A 395 -8.67 -5.27 -6.26
N GLU A 396 -8.28 -4.31 -7.08
CA GLU A 396 -7.84 -4.55 -8.45
C GLU A 396 -6.42 -5.13 -8.45
N VAL A 397 -6.23 -6.32 -9.04
CA VAL A 397 -4.93 -7.00 -9.08
C VAL A 397 -4.37 -6.92 -10.50
N GLU A 398 -3.29 -6.16 -10.67
CA GLU A 398 -2.53 -6.04 -11.92
C GLU A 398 -1.26 -6.89 -11.83
N ILE A 399 -1.10 -7.89 -12.70
CA ILE A 399 0.04 -8.83 -12.68
C ILE A 399 1.04 -8.45 -13.77
N GLU A 400 2.21 -7.96 -13.36
CA GLU A 400 3.35 -7.69 -14.25
C GLU A 400 4.22 -8.95 -14.42
N GLU A 401 4.59 -9.58 -13.30
CA GLU A 401 5.38 -10.82 -13.24
C GLU A 401 4.88 -11.73 -12.12
N GLY A 402 4.61 -13.00 -12.44
CA GLY A 402 4.18 -14.03 -11.47
C GLY A 402 3.14 -14.99 -12.03
N GLU A 403 3.58 -16.13 -12.55
CA GLU A 403 2.72 -17.17 -13.14
C GLU A 403 1.69 -17.71 -12.12
N GLN A 404 2.04 -17.76 -10.84
CA GLN A 404 1.22 -18.34 -9.77
C GLN A 404 -0.12 -17.63 -9.54
N PHE A 405 -0.26 -16.39 -10.02
CA PHE A 405 -1.46 -15.58 -9.86
C PHE A 405 -2.40 -15.61 -11.07
N LEU A 406 -1.99 -16.28 -12.16
CA LEU A 406 -2.70 -16.29 -13.43
C LEU A 406 -3.44 -17.61 -13.64
N ASN A 407 -4.64 -17.50 -14.19
CA ASN A 407 -5.41 -18.64 -14.68
C ASN A 407 -5.05 -18.90 -16.15
N PHE A 408 -4.54 -20.09 -16.45
CA PHE A 408 -4.26 -20.53 -17.83
C PHE A 408 -5.16 -21.69 -18.26
N ASP A 409 -5.37 -21.82 -19.56
CA ASP A 409 -5.97 -23.03 -20.13
C ASP A 409 -4.87 -24.09 -20.33
N ILE A 410 -4.62 -24.87 -19.28
CA ILE A 410 -3.68 -25.97 -19.38
C ILE A 410 -4.43 -27.14 -19.99
N LYS A 411 -4.17 -27.38 -21.28
CA LYS A 411 -4.80 -28.48 -22.02
C LYS A 411 -4.55 -29.80 -21.28
N SER A 412 -5.64 -30.36 -20.77
CA SER A 412 -5.68 -31.68 -20.17
C SER A 412 -5.24 -32.75 -21.19
N LYS A 413 -4.58 -33.78 -20.67
CA LYS A 413 -4.02 -34.91 -21.40
C LYS A 413 -5.02 -35.50 -22.41
N PHE A 414 -4.46 -35.96 -23.51
CA PHE A 414 -5.12 -36.58 -24.67
C PHE A 414 -6.44 -37.29 -24.30
N PRO A 415 -7.59 -36.89 -24.88
CA PRO A 415 -8.88 -37.41 -24.46
C PRO A 415 -8.94 -38.95 -24.61
N TRP A 416 -9.36 -39.64 -23.56
CA TRP A 416 -9.35 -41.11 -23.54
C TRP A 416 -10.24 -41.74 -24.63
N TRP A 417 -11.29 -41.04 -25.05
CA TRP A 417 -12.14 -41.47 -26.17
C TRP A 417 -11.39 -41.55 -27.51
N ILE A 418 -10.32 -40.77 -27.70
CA ILE A 418 -9.46 -40.88 -28.90
C ILE A 418 -8.64 -42.18 -28.87
N ILE A 419 -8.19 -42.63 -27.69
CA ILE A 419 -7.52 -43.93 -27.53
C ILE A 419 -8.49 -45.06 -27.89
N LEU A 420 -9.77 -44.93 -27.51
CA LEU A 420 -10.83 -45.88 -27.87
C LEU A 420 -11.07 -45.93 -29.38
N LEU A 421 -11.10 -44.76 -30.06
CA LEU A 421 -11.21 -44.68 -31.51
C LEU A 421 -10.02 -45.32 -32.24
N ILE A 422 -8.80 -45.09 -31.75
CA ILE A 422 -7.58 -45.70 -32.34
C ILE A 422 -7.63 -47.22 -32.20
N ALA A 423 -8.01 -47.75 -31.03
CA ALA A 423 -8.13 -49.19 -30.81
C ALA A 423 -9.16 -49.83 -31.76
N LEU A 424 -10.31 -49.18 -31.95
CA LEU A 424 -11.38 -49.67 -32.82
C LEU A 424 -10.95 -49.66 -34.30
N PHE A 425 -10.22 -48.62 -34.73
CA PHE A 425 -9.66 -48.54 -36.09
C PHE A 425 -8.67 -49.67 -36.38
N VAL A 426 -7.80 -50.01 -35.43
CA VAL A 426 -6.84 -51.12 -35.58
C VAL A 426 -7.56 -52.46 -35.73
N VAL A 427 -8.62 -52.71 -34.95
CA VAL A 427 -9.41 -53.95 -35.04
C VAL A 427 -10.06 -54.09 -36.42
N VAL A 428 -10.63 -53.00 -36.95
CA VAL A 428 -11.24 -52.98 -38.29
C VAL A 428 -10.19 -53.25 -39.38
N LEU A 429 -9.01 -52.66 -39.27
CA LEU A 429 -7.90 -52.87 -40.22
C LEU A 429 -7.43 -54.34 -40.25
N VAL A 430 -7.28 -54.96 -39.08
CA VAL A 430 -6.90 -56.38 -38.97
C VAL A 430 -7.98 -57.27 -39.57
N ALA A 431 -9.25 -56.98 -39.32
CA ALA A 431 -10.37 -57.72 -39.91
C ALA A 431 -10.36 -57.62 -41.45
N ILE A 432 -10.15 -56.42 -42.01
CA ILE A 432 -10.06 -56.20 -43.46
C ILE A 432 -8.88 -57.00 -44.05
N LEU A 433 -7.70 -56.94 -43.43
CA LEU A 433 -6.52 -57.67 -43.90
C LEU A 433 -6.73 -59.19 -43.85
N ALA A 434 -7.36 -59.72 -42.80
CA ALA A 434 -7.71 -61.13 -42.70
C ALA A 434 -8.71 -61.55 -43.79
N THR A 435 -9.73 -60.72 -44.08
CA THR A 435 -10.67 -61.00 -45.17
C THR A 435 -10.04 -60.92 -46.56
N CYS A 436 -9.10 -59.99 -46.79
CA CYS A 436 -8.36 -59.90 -48.04
C CYS A 436 -7.43 -61.10 -48.26
N GLN A 437 -6.77 -61.61 -47.21
CA GLN A 437 -5.96 -62.83 -47.32
C GLN A 437 -6.81 -64.06 -47.63
N PHE A 438 -8.04 -64.15 -47.10
CA PHE A 438 -8.96 -65.24 -47.37
C PHE A 438 -9.49 -65.22 -48.82
N ILE A 439 -9.74 -64.04 -49.38
CA ILE A 439 -10.20 -63.87 -50.77
C ILE A 439 -9.09 -64.17 -51.78
N PHE A 440 -7.81 -63.94 -51.44
CA PHE A 440 -6.67 -64.26 -52.31
C PHE A 440 -6.25 -65.75 -52.29
N GLN A 441 -6.79 -66.56 -51.38
CA GLN A 441 -6.54 -68.01 -51.29
C GLN A 441 -7.62 -68.89 -51.94
N ILE A 442 -8.68 -68.28 -52.47
CA ILE A 442 -9.69 -68.90 -53.34
C ILE A 442 -9.36 -68.51 -54.78
#